data_AF-A0A1F7T1W4-F1
#
_entry.id   AF-A0A1F7T1W4-F1
#
_cell.length_a   1.000
_cell.length_b   1.000
_cell.length_c   1.000
_cell.angle_alpha   90.00
_cell.angle_beta   90.00
_cell.angle_gamma   90.00
#
_symmetry.space_group_name_H-M   'P 1'
#
loop_
_entity.id
_entity.type
_entity.pdbx_description
1 polymer ?
#
loop_
_entity_poly.entity_id
_entity_poly.type
_entity_poly.pdbx_seq_one_letter_code
_entity_poly.pdbx_strand_id
1 'polypeptide(L)'
;MIPAEELLTRLGVHTPLYAASGRHVFAALNDRDRGHFFAVDREKGNFLWRVENAAGWVIAPPLIWEDLFIVGTSTAGMRRREEGGAFAQVDWRRGGALYAFEAGDGAVRFWDERTGVVRETPRVEAGVLLVEGEVRSGGFRDEAPWSASAQVESRFALPSGRLLGRRVRGEAPEGYFRGEPAPARWS
;
A
#
# COMPACT_ATOMS: atom_id res chain seq x y z
N MET A 1 14.37 5.42 27.71
CA MET A 1 13.73 5.02 26.44
C MET A 1 14.25 5.94 25.34
N ILE A 2 14.82 5.40 24.27
CA ILE A 2 15.32 6.20 23.16
C ILE A 2 14.11 6.78 22.40
N PRO A 3 14.07 8.08 22.05
CA PRO A 3 13.04 8.63 21.17
C PRO A 3 12.97 7.87 19.84
N ALA A 4 11.76 7.62 19.32
CA ALA A 4 11.60 6.85 18.08
C ALA A 4 12.35 7.49 16.90
N GLU A 5 12.32 8.82 16.79
CA GLU A 5 13.04 9.58 15.77
C GLU A 5 14.56 9.39 15.85
N GLU A 6 15.12 9.39 17.07
CA GLU A 6 16.55 9.16 17.28
C GLU A 6 16.93 7.72 16.88
N LEU A 7 16.12 6.74 17.30
CA LEU A 7 16.31 5.33 16.93
C LEU A 7 16.30 5.16 15.41
N LEU A 8 15.36 5.78 14.72
CA LEU A 8 15.17 5.65 13.28
C LEU A 8 16.23 6.37 12.46
N THR A 9 16.69 7.53 12.93
CA THR A 9 17.83 8.24 12.33
C THR A 9 19.08 7.35 12.35
N ARG A 10 19.34 6.64 13.46
CA ARG A 10 20.47 5.69 13.57
C ARG A 10 20.32 4.49 12.61
N LEU A 11 19.10 4.16 12.21
CA LEU A 11 18.78 3.06 11.28
C LEU A 11 18.67 3.53 9.82
N GLY A 12 19.01 4.79 9.52
CA GLY A 12 18.98 5.34 8.15
C GLY A 12 17.58 5.72 7.65
N VAL A 13 16.57 5.74 8.51
CA VAL A 13 15.23 6.21 8.17
C VAL A 13 15.18 7.73 8.33
N HIS A 14 15.46 8.42 7.24
CA HIS A 14 15.47 9.89 7.18
C HIS A 14 14.15 10.48 6.68
N THR A 15 13.32 9.66 6.05
CA THR A 15 11.94 10.00 5.71
C THR A 15 11.04 9.47 6.82
N PRO A 16 10.03 10.22 7.32
CA PRO A 16 9.19 9.79 8.43
C PRO A 16 8.17 8.71 8.02
N LEU A 17 8.63 7.61 7.44
CA LEU A 17 7.83 6.44 7.07
C LEU A 17 7.75 5.46 8.24
N TYR A 18 7.38 5.96 9.42
CA TYR A 18 7.32 5.17 10.63
C TYR A 18 6.15 5.55 11.52
N ALA A 19 5.81 4.64 12.42
CA ALA A 19 4.89 4.86 13.53
C ALA A 19 5.45 4.20 14.79
N ALA A 20 5.10 4.75 15.96
CA ALA A 20 5.58 4.24 17.24
C ALA A 20 4.44 4.10 18.24
N SER A 21 4.49 3.01 19.00
CA SER A 21 3.66 2.77 20.19
C SER A 21 4.53 2.81 21.45
N GLY A 22 3.95 2.51 22.61
CA GLY A 22 4.73 2.37 23.85
C GLY A 22 5.79 1.26 23.79
N ARG A 23 5.55 0.19 23.01
CA ARG A 23 6.38 -1.02 22.99
C ARG A 23 7.18 -1.19 21.69
N HIS A 24 6.63 -0.74 20.57
CA HIS A 24 7.18 -1.04 19.25
C HIS A 24 7.36 0.21 18.41
N VAL A 25 8.38 0.20 17.55
CA VAL A 25 8.50 1.12 16.42
C VAL A 25 8.37 0.30 15.15
N PHE A 26 7.46 0.68 14.26
CA PHE A 26 7.33 0.13 12.92
C PHE A 26 7.80 1.16 11.91
N ALA A 27 8.65 0.75 10.97
CA ALA A 27 9.15 1.64 9.94
C ALA A 27 9.28 0.95 8.59
N ALA A 28 9.26 1.79 7.56
CA ALA A 28 9.59 1.44 6.20
C ALA A 28 10.78 2.28 5.72
N LEU A 29 11.65 1.65 4.93
CA LEU A 29 12.73 2.32 4.19
C LEU A 29 12.60 1.97 2.71
N ASN A 30 12.59 2.95 1.82
CA ASN A 30 12.65 2.66 0.38
C ASN A 30 14.09 2.59 -0.10
N ASP A 31 14.39 1.58 -0.91
CA ASP A 31 15.58 1.58 -1.76
C ASP A 31 15.21 1.93 -3.22
N ARG A 32 16.11 1.62 -4.16
CA ARG A 32 15.90 1.85 -5.58
C ARG A 32 14.69 1.11 -6.15
N ASP A 33 14.35 -0.06 -5.62
CA ASP A 33 13.41 -0.99 -6.24
C ASP A 33 12.13 -1.19 -5.41
N ARG A 34 12.21 -1.12 -4.08
CA ARG A 34 11.13 -1.51 -3.17
C ARG A 34 11.24 -0.88 -1.77
N GLY A 35 10.18 -1.01 -0.99
CA GLY A 35 10.18 -0.76 0.45
C GLY A 35 10.74 -1.94 1.25
N HIS A 36 11.38 -1.65 2.37
CA HIS A 36 11.84 -2.60 3.38
C HIS A 36 11.09 -2.32 4.66
N PHE A 37 10.43 -3.33 5.23
CA PHE A 37 9.61 -3.17 6.42
C PHE A 37 10.30 -3.79 7.61
N PHE A 38 10.22 -3.13 8.76
CA PHE A 38 10.81 -3.67 9.97
C PHE A 38 10.15 -3.12 11.22
N ALA A 39 10.25 -3.92 12.27
CA ALA A 39 9.85 -3.52 13.60
C ALA A 39 11.02 -3.60 14.58
N VAL A 40 11.00 -2.70 15.54
CA VAL A 40 12.02 -2.56 16.58
C VAL A 40 11.34 -2.56 17.94
N ASP A 41 11.92 -3.28 18.89
CA ASP A 41 11.60 -3.18 20.31
C ASP A 41 12.03 -1.79 20.80
N ARG A 42 11.07 -0.97 21.23
CA ARG A 42 11.35 0.42 21.59
C ARG A 42 12.20 0.56 22.86
N GLU A 43 12.13 -0.42 23.76
CA GLU A 43 12.89 -0.41 25.00
C GLU A 43 14.34 -0.80 24.75
N LYS A 44 14.55 -1.88 23.98
CA LYS A 44 15.87 -2.49 23.75
C LYS A 44 16.61 -1.91 22.54
N GLY A 45 15.87 -1.32 21.59
CA GLY A 45 16.42 -0.82 20.32
C GLY A 45 16.81 -1.91 19.31
N ASN A 46 16.44 -3.17 19.57
CA ASN A 46 16.76 -4.30 18.70
C ASN A 46 15.60 -4.60 17.75
N PHE A 47 15.94 -5.11 16.56
CA PHE A 47 14.93 -5.56 15.60
C PHE A 47 14.13 -6.74 16.17
N LEU A 48 12.81 -6.65 16.03
CA LEU A 48 11.91 -7.79 16.24
C LEU A 48 11.90 -8.64 14.97
N TRP A 49 11.78 -7.98 13.82
CA TRP A 49 11.75 -8.61 12.51
C TRP A 49 12.07 -7.59 11.41
N ARG A 50 12.38 -8.13 10.23
CA ARG A 50 12.59 -7.39 8.98
C ARG A 50 12.04 -8.23 7.82
N VAL A 51 11.37 -7.57 6.88
CA VAL A 51 10.79 -8.20 5.69
C VAL A 51 11.02 -7.29 4.49
N GLU A 52 11.43 -7.88 3.38
CA GLU A 52 11.48 -7.19 2.09
C GLU A 52 10.06 -7.11 1.49
N ASN A 53 9.62 -5.92 1.07
CA ASN A 53 8.31 -5.78 0.43
C ASN A 53 8.35 -6.31 -1.01
N ALA A 54 7.38 -7.13 -1.38
CA ALA A 54 7.18 -7.57 -2.76
C ALA A 54 6.44 -6.52 -3.64
N ALA A 55 5.70 -5.58 -3.04
CA ALA A 55 4.73 -4.73 -3.76
C ALA A 55 5.06 -3.22 -3.72
N GLY A 56 6.32 -2.83 -3.90
CA GLY A 56 6.71 -1.46 -4.25
C GLY A 56 7.10 -0.54 -3.08
N TRP A 57 7.08 0.77 -3.33
CA TRP A 57 7.54 1.79 -2.39
C TRP A 57 6.46 2.22 -1.40
N VAL A 58 6.87 2.66 -0.22
CA VAL A 58 5.99 3.31 0.76
C VAL A 58 6.03 4.81 0.59
N ILE A 59 4.86 5.44 0.53
CA ILE A 59 4.75 6.90 0.28
C ILE A 59 4.23 7.63 1.53
N ALA A 60 3.44 6.95 2.36
CA ALA A 60 2.83 7.50 3.56
C ALA A 60 3.36 6.80 4.83
N PRO A 61 3.36 7.48 5.99
CA PRO A 61 3.61 6.83 7.27
C PRO A 61 2.64 5.65 7.49
N PRO A 62 3.10 4.57 8.12
CA PRO A 62 2.23 3.46 8.47
C PRO A 62 1.31 3.81 9.64
N LEU A 63 0.31 2.96 9.87
CA LEU A 63 -0.59 2.99 11.02
C LEU A 63 -0.23 1.84 11.97
N ILE A 64 -0.22 2.10 13.29
CA ILE A 64 -0.26 1.05 14.31
C ILE A 64 -1.67 1.00 14.88
N TRP A 65 -2.30 -0.17 14.84
CA TRP A 65 -3.59 -0.42 15.45
C TRP A 65 -3.51 -1.71 16.26
N GLU A 66 -3.64 -1.62 17.59
CA GLU A 66 -3.37 -2.75 18.50
C GLU A 66 -2.01 -3.41 18.21
N ASP A 67 -2.00 -4.70 17.89
CA ASP A 67 -0.81 -5.48 17.51
C ASP A 67 -0.61 -5.56 15.99
N LEU A 68 -1.29 -4.72 15.20
CA LEU A 68 -1.14 -4.66 13.74
C LEU A 68 -0.35 -3.43 13.28
N PHE A 69 0.58 -3.67 12.37
CA PHE A 69 1.31 -2.65 11.64
C PHE A 69 0.82 -2.61 10.21
N ILE A 70 0.16 -1.51 9.85
CA ILE A 70 -0.59 -1.38 8.61
C ILE A 70 0.11 -0.36 7.72
N VAL A 71 0.42 -0.75 6.48
CA VAL A 71 1.13 0.12 5.53
C VAL A 71 0.58 -0.03 4.13
N GLY A 72 0.46 1.09 3.45
CA GLY A 72 0.11 1.15 2.04
C GLY A 72 1.35 1.36 1.16
N THR A 73 1.30 0.84 -0.04
CA THR A 73 2.41 0.87 -1.00
C THR A 73 2.00 1.48 -2.33
N SER A 74 2.99 1.68 -3.19
CA SER A 74 2.85 2.16 -4.55
C SER A 74 3.72 1.34 -5.49
N THR A 75 3.11 0.85 -6.57
CA THR A 75 3.79 0.20 -7.69
C THR A 75 3.55 0.98 -8.98
N ALA A 76 4.53 0.96 -9.87
CA ALA A 76 4.39 1.41 -11.23
C ALA A 76 4.95 0.33 -12.16
N GLY A 77 4.20 0.00 -13.21
CA GLY A 77 4.61 -0.98 -14.19
C GLY A 77 4.22 -0.55 -15.59
N MET A 78 4.98 -1.01 -16.57
CA MET A 78 4.66 -0.84 -17.98
C MET A 78 4.83 -2.16 -18.70
N ARG A 79 3.85 -2.53 -19.52
CA ARG A 79 3.90 -3.67 -20.42
C ARG A 79 3.85 -3.16 -21.86
N ARG A 80 4.56 -3.86 -22.73
CA ARG A 80 4.58 -3.60 -24.18
C ARG A 80 4.26 -4.91 -24.88
N ARG A 81 3.43 -4.85 -25.91
CA ARG A 81 3.16 -5.96 -26.82
C ARG A 81 3.35 -5.46 -28.25
N GLU A 82 4.16 -6.20 -28.99
CA GLU A 82 4.38 -5.99 -30.42
C GLU A 82 3.53 -6.99 -31.20
N GLU A 83 2.89 -6.52 -32.27
CA GLU A 83 2.12 -7.35 -33.20
C GLU A 83 2.43 -6.89 -34.62
N GLY A 84 2.81 -7.82 -35.51
CA GLY A 84 3.06 -7.50 -36.93
C GLY A 84 4.22 -6.54 -37.23
N GLY A 85 5.15 -6.32 -36.30
CA GLY A 85 6.29 -5.40 -36.49
C GLY A 85 5.99 -3.93 -36.20
N ALA A 86 4.81 -3.62 -35.65
CA ALA A 86 4.46 -2.31 -35.10
C ALA A 86 4.29 -2.38 -33.57
N PHE A 87 4.44 -1.25 -32.89
CA PHE A 87 4.05 -1.10 -31.48
C PHE A 87 2.53 -1.21 -31.37
N ALA A 88 2.01 -2.43 -31.22
CA ALA A 88 0.57 -2.66 -31.21
C ALA A 88 -0.10 -2.21 -29.91
N GLN A 89 0.57 -2.39 -28.76
CA GLN A 89 0.01 -1.98 -27.47
C GLN A 89 1.08 -1.64 -26.43
N VAL A 90 0.91 -0.49 -25.77
CA VAL A 90 1.62 -0.15 -24.53
C VAL A 90 0.57 0.03 -23.44
N ASP A 91 0.76 -0.61 -22.29
CA ASP A 91 -0.09 -0.42 -21.12
C ASP A 91 0.78 -0.04 -19.91
N TRP A 92 0.55 1.12 -19.33
CA TRP A 92 1.10 1.49 -18.03
C TRP A 92 0.03 1.31 -16.94
N ARG A 93 0.48 0.95 -15.74
CA ARG A 93 -0.35 0.82 -14.54
C ARG A 93 0.37 1.44 -13.35
N ARG A 94 -0.36 2.24 -12.59
CA ARG A 94 -0.02 2.60 -11.21
C ARG A 94 -1.01 1.92 -10.28
N GLY A 95 -0.47 1.24 -9.29
CA GLY A 95 -1.23 0.54 -8.27
C GLY A 95 -0.48 0.55 -6.96
N GLY A 96 -0.77 -0.42 -6.12
CA GLY A 96 -0.17 -0.55 -4.81
C GLY A 96 -0.88 -1.67 -4.07
N ALA A 97 -0.40 -1.95 -2.88
CA ALA A 97 -1.01 -2.90 -1.98
C ALA A 97 -1.11 -2.29 -0.58
N LEU A 98 -2.03 -2.82 0.20
CA LEU A 98 -2.10 -2.64 1.63
C LEU A 98 -1.61 -3.92 2.29
N TYR A 99 -0.78 -3.80 3.33
CA TYR A 99 -0.39 -4.92 4.20
C TYR A 99 -0.73 -4.59 5.64
N ALA A 100 -1.14 -5.62 6.38
CA ALA A 100 -1.19 -5.62 7.83
C ALA A 100 -0.28 -6.73 8.36
N PHE A 101 0.76 -6.34 9.09
CA PHE A 101 1.72 -7.23 9.73
C PHE A 101 1.40 -7.40 11.21
N GLU A 102 1.66 -8.58 11.75
CA GLU A 102 1.70 -8.81 13.19
C GLU A 102 2.92 -8.12 13.79
N ALA A 103 2.71 -7.40 14.89
CA ALA A 103 3.77 -6.68 15.59
C ALA A 103 4.88 -7.60 16.12
N GLY A 104 4.52 -8.82 16.54
CA GLY A 104 5.43 -9.73 17.22
C GLY A 104 6.48 -10.37 16.31
N ASP A 105 6.08 -10.83 15.13
CA ASP A 105 6.91 -11.66 14.24
C ASP A 105 6.94 -11.18 12.78
N GLY A 106 6.15 -10.17 12.43
CA GLY A 106 6.09 -9.64 11.07
C GLY A 106 5.34 -10.54 10.10
N ALA A 107 4.57 -11.52 10.59
CA ALA A 107 3.69 -12.30 9.74
C ALA A 107 2.64 -11.40 9.09
N VAL A 108 2.33 -11.62 7.82
CA VAL A 108 1.25 -10.89 7.14
C VAL A 108 -0.09 -11.46 7.60
N ARG A 109 -0.88 -10.69 8.36
CA ARG A 109 -2.24 -11.08 8.74
C ARG A 109 -3.19 -11.00 7.55
N PHE A 110 -3.13 -9.90 6.80
CA PHE A 110 -3.89 -9.73 5.56
C PHE A 110 -3.23 -8.71 4.63
N TRP A 111 -3.60 -8.76 3.36
CA TRP A 111 -3.18 -7.80 2.35
C TRP A 111 -4.24 -7.62 1.26
N ASP A 112 -4.15 -6.52 0.52
CA ASP A 112 -5.05 -6.21 -0.61
C ASP A 112 -4.31 -5.42 -1.69
N GLU A 113 -4.20 -5.97 -2.90
CA GLU A 113 -3.49 -5.34 -4.05
C GLU A 113 -4.39 -4.42 -4.91
N ARG A 114 -5.63 -4.20 -4.46
CA ARG A 114 -6.66 -3.43 -5.15
C ARG A 114 -7.02 -2.13 -4.43
N THR A 115 -6.24 -1.75 -3.42
CA THR A 115 -6.34 -0.42 -2.78
C THR A 115 -5.82 0.70 -3.67
N GLY A 116 -5.07 0.37 -4.73
CA GLY A 116 -4.37 1.36 -5.54
C GLY A 116 -3.14 1.93 -4.83
N VAL A 117 -2.63 3.04 -5.35
CA VAL A 117 -1.52 3.79 -4.75
C VAL A 117 -2.01 4.44 -3.46
N VAL A 118 -1.50 4.01 -2.31
CA VAL A 118 -1.87 4.59 -1.01
C VAL A 118 -0.91 5.74 -0.70
N ARG A 119 -1.42 6.98 -0.73
CA ARG A 119 -0.63 8.20 -0.49
C ARG A 119 -0.85 8.82 0.88
N GLU A 120 -1.90 8.39 1.56
CA GLU A 120 -2.28 8.86 2.88
C GLU A 120 -2.16 7.71 3.88
N THR A 121 -1.84 8.04 5.14
CA THR A 121 -1.82 7.03 6.21
C THR A 121 -3.22 6.45 6.39
N PRO A 122 -3.38 5.11 6.39
CA PRO A 122 -4.66 4.46 6.67
C PRO A 122 -5.27 4.92 8.00
N ARG A 123 -6.60 4.92 8.08
CA ARG A 123 -7.36 5.38 9.26
C ARG A 123 -8.25 4.28 9.80
N VAL A 124 -8.53 4.29 11.09
CA VAL A 124 -9.48 3.35 11.71
C VAL A 124 -10.62 4.09 12.37
N GLU A 125 -11.84 3.68 12.04
CA GLU A 125 -13.08 4.21 12.62
C GLU A 125 -13.95 3.04 13.07
N ALA A 126 -14.26 2.96 14.37
CA ALA A 126 -15.13 1.93 14.95
C ALA A 126 -14.79 0.49 14.49
N GLY A 127 -13.49 0.14 14.46
CA GLY A 127 -13.00 -1.19 14.03
C GLY A 127 -12.97 -1.42 12.52
N VAL A 128 -13.24 -0.38 11.72
CA VAL A 128 -13.14 -0.42 10.26
C VAL A 128 -11.88 0.32 9.83
N LEU A 129 -10.99 -0.38 9.12
CA LEU A 129 -9.86 0.23 8.42
C LEU A 129 -10.34 0.88 7.13
N LEU A 130 -10.07 2.17 6.99
CA LEU A 130 -10.32 2.98 5.81
C LEU A 130 -9.00 3.25 5.10
N VAL A 131 -8.95 2.89 3.82
CA VAL A 131 -7.77 3.07 2.96
C VAL A 131 -8.19 3.78 1.69
N GLU A 132 -7.65 4.97 1.50
CA GLU A 132 -7.79 5.73 0.27
C GLU A 132 -6.59 5.48 -0.62
N GLY A 133 -6.85 5.16 -1.88
CA GLY A 133 -5.81 5.06 -2.87
C GLY A 133 -6.29 5.36 -4.27
N GLU A 134 -5.32 5.44 -5.17
CA GLU A 134 -5.55 5.84 -6.54
C GLU A 134 -5.12 4.75 -7.51
N VAL A 135 -6.02 4.40 -8.42
CA VAL A 135 -5.75 3.47 -9.51
C VAL A 135 -5.65 4.25 -10.79
N ARG A 136 -4.54 4.09 -11.52
CA ARG A 136 -4.40 4.66 -12.85
C ARG A 136 -3.87 3.62 -13.81
N SER A 137 -4.47 3.54 -15.00
CA SER A 137 -3.91 2.81 -16.12
C SER A 137 -4.13 3.56 -17.42
N GLY A 138 -3.33 3.26 -18.41
CA GLY A 138 -3.53 3.81 -19.75
C GLY A 138 -2.45 3.35 -20.69
N GLY A 139 -2.39 3.99 -21.84
CA GLY A 139 -1.39 3.69 -22.84
C GLY A 139 -1.89 3.97 -24.25
N PHE A 140 -1.46 3.14 -25.19
CA PHE A 140 -1.80 3.26 -26.61
C PHE A 140 -2.28 1.90 -27.13
N ARG A 141 -3.34 1.90 -27.94
CA ARG A 141 -3.83 0.74 -28.70
C ARG A 141 -4.06 1.20 -30.13
N ASP A 142 -3.39 0.59 -31.10
CA ASP A 142 -3.50 0.96 -32.51
C ASP A 142 -3.34 2.48 -32.72
N GLU A 143 -2.29 3.06 -32.12
CA GLU A 143 -1.99 4.50 -32.08
C GLU A 143 -3.00 5.40 -31.33
N ALA A 144 -4.14 4.88 -30.88
CA ALA A 144 -5.11 5.62 -30.09
C ALA A 144 -4.74 5.62 -28.59
N PRO A 145 -4.60 6.80 -27.96
CA PRO A 145 -4.34 6.88 -26.53
C PRO A 145 -5.59 6.50 -25.72
N TRP A 146 -5.38 5.89 -24.56
CA TRP A 146 -6.44 5.61 -23.59
C TRP A 146 -5.94 5.80 -22.16
N SER A 147 -6.84 6.15 -21.24
CA SER A 147 -6.53 6.22 -19.82
C SER A 147 -7.78 6.02 -18.97
N ALA A 148 -7.61 5.40 -17.81
CA ALA A 148 -8.62 5.24 -16.77
C ALA A 148 -7.98 5.63 -15.43
N SER A 149 -8.72 6.37 -14.61
CA SER A 149 -8.28 6.82 -13.29
C SER A 149 -9.45 6.86 -12.32
N ALA A 150 -9.28 6.23 -11.16
CA ALA A 150 -10.24 6.29 -10.08
C ALA A 150 -9.57 6.45 -8.72
N GLN A 151 -10.19 7.26 -7.87
CA GLN A 151 -10.00 7.24 -6.43
C GLN A 151 -10.82 6.08 -5.86
N VAL A 152 -10.22 5.32 -4.95
CA VAL A 152 -10.79 4.13 -4.34
C VAL A 152 -10.67 4.23 -2.83
N GLU A 153 -11.79 4.19 -2.11
CA GLU A 153 -11.80 3.92 -0.67
C GLU A 153 -12.09 2.44 -0.49
N SER A 154 -11.23 1.76 0.24
CA SER A 154 -11.38 0.36 0.61
C SER A 154 -11.63 0.28 2.11
N ARG A 155 -12.63 -0.51 2.50
CA ARG A 155 -13.08 -0.63 3.89
C ARG A 155 -12.89 -2.06 4.35
N PHE A 156 -12.13 -2.28 5.42
CA PHE A 156 -11.84 -3.63 5.93
C PHE A 156 -12.25 -3.76 7.39
N ALA A 157 -12.79 -4.92 7.78
CA ALA A 157 -13.06 -5.23 9.17
C ALA A 157 -11.78 -5.65 9.89
N LEU A 158 -11.39 -4.92 10.93
CA LEU A 158 -10.27 -5.31 11.79
C LEU A 158 -10.72 -6.25 12.92
N PRO A 159 -9.85 -7.17 13.37
CA PRO A 159 -8.49 -7.43 12.86
C PRO A 159 -8.48 -8.33 11.61
N SER A 160 -9.62 -8.86 11.18
CA SER A 160 -9.70 -9.94 10.17
C SER A 160 -9.17 -9.58 8.78
N GLY A 161 -9.15 -8.31 8.40
CA GLY A 161 -8.84 -7.89 7.04
C GLY A 161 -9.95 -8.17 6.02
N ARG A 162 -11.13 -8.65 6.45
CA ARG A 162 -12.24 -8.93 5.54
C ARG A 162 -12.71 -7.63 4.87
N LEU A 163 -12.70 -7.59 3.54
CA LEU A 163 -13.25 -6.49 2.75
C LEU A 163 -14.76 -6.33 3.04
N LEU A 164 -15.15 -5.15 3.51
CA LEU A 164 -16.53 -4.75 3.75
C LEU A 164 -17.18 -4.14 2.50
N GLY A 165 -16.36 -3.48 1.68
CA GLY A 165 -16.79 -2.89 0.43
C GLY A 165 -15.81 -1.82 -0.03
N ARG A 166 -16.07 -1.33 -1.24
CA ARG A 166 -15.33 -0.23 -1.83
C ARG A 166 -16.26 0.86 -2.28
N ARG A 167 -15.74 2.08 -2.30
CA ARG A 167 -16.39 3.19 -2.99
C ARG A 167 -15.38 3.82 -3.95
N VAL A 168 -15.88 4.34 -5.07
CA VAL A 168 -15.04 4.86 -6.14
C VAL A 168 -15.56 6.17 -6.72
N ARG A 169 -14.61 7.03 -7.11
CA ARG A 169 -14.84 8.26 -7.88
C ARG A 169 -13.90 8.31 -9.08
N GLY A 170 -14.44 8.56 -10.26
CA GLY A 170 -13.71 8.44 -11.54
C GLY A 170 -13.97 7.10 -12.24
N GLU A 171 -13.12 6.72 -13.17
CA GLU A 171 -13.29 5.50 -13.97
C GLU A 171 -12.17 4.52 -13.66
N ALA A 172 -12.49 3.43 -12.96
CA ALA A 172 -11.52 2.39 -12.66
C ALA A 172 -11.25 1.57 -13.93
N PRO A 173 -10.02 1.02 -14.09
CA PRO A 173 -9.71 0.15 -15.22
C PRO A 173 -10.68 -1.03 -15.29
N GLU A 174 -11.01 -1.45 -16.51
CA GLU A 174 -11.95 -2.55 -16.73
C GLU A 174 -11.50 -3.81 -15.98
N GLY A 175 -12.44 -4.46 -15.28
CA GLY A 175 -12.18 -5.69 -14.54
C GLY A 175 -11.31 -5.53 -13.29
N TYR A 176 -10.94 -4.31 -12.88
CA TYR A 176 -10.08 -4.10 -11.71
C TYR A 176 -10.66 -4.73 -10.42
N PHE A 177 -11.98 -4.64 -10.23
CA PHE A 177 -12.71 -5.24 -9.09
C PHE A 177 -13.36 -6.59 -9.42
N ARG A 178 -12.88 -7.31 -10.44
CA ARG A 178 -13.42 -8.63 -10.81
C ARG A 178 -13.34 -9.59 -9.63
N GLY A 179 -14.47 -10.22 -9.29
CA GLY A 179 -14.58 -11.15 -8.17
C GLY A 179 -14.99 -10.51 -6.85
N GLU A 180 -15.20 -9.19 -6.81
CA GLU A 180 -15.70 -8.45 -5.65
C GLU A 180 -17.08 -7.85 -5.95
N PRO A 181 -17.88 -7.50 -4.92
CA PRO A 181 -19.07 -6.68 -5.11
C PRO A 181 -18.73 -5.37 -5.83
N ALA A 182 -19.62 -4.92 -6.72
CA ALA A 182 -19.43 -3.67 -7.43
C ALA A 182 -19.24 -2.50 -6.45
N PRO A 183 -18.24 -1.62 -6.66
CA PRO A 183 -18.00 -0.51 -5.75
C PRO A 183 -19.14 0.49 -5.83
N ALA A 184 -19.52 1.06 -4.68
CA ALA A 184 -20.45 2.16 -4.64
C ALA A 184 -19.83 3.43 -5.24
N ARG A 185 -20.63 4.25 -5.92
CA ARG A 185 -20.16 5.55 -6.46
C ARG A 185 -20.31 6.63 -5.39
N TRP A 186 -19.36 7.55 -5.31
CA TRP A 186 -19.56 8.83 -4.63
C TRP A 186 -19.23 9.97 -5.57
N SER A 187 -19.97 11.08 -5.42
CA SER A 187 -19.77 12.35 -6.12
C SER A 187 -18.57 13.10 -5.56
#